data_AF-A0A239YK09-F1
#
_entry.id   AF-A0A239YK09-F1
#
_cell.length_a   1.000
_cell.length_b   1.000
_cell.length_c   1.000
_cell.angle_alpha   90.00
_cell.angle_beta   90.00
_cell.angle_gamma   90.00
#
_symmetry.space_group_name_H-M   'P 1'
#
loop_
_entity.id
_entity.type
_entity.pdbx_description
1 polymer ?
#
loop_
_entity_poly.entity_id
_entity_poly.type
_entity_poly.pdbx_seq_one_letter_code
_entity_poly.pdbx_strand_id
1 'polypeptide(L)'
;MDFAEFAEQYRRRTEKRMLDFEAMLRDNQRKMAQTAKYHAMAQANPDKPPLVVPRGEYSYPLRNSKLLQPPEDGKKPIRAVLRREPPNGRRPR
;
A
#
# COMPACT_ATOMS: atom_id res chain seq x y z
N MET A 1 8.76 -40.34 1.12
CA MET A 1 7.39 -39.83 1.33
C MET A 1 6.53 -40.46 0.27
N ASP A 2 5.46 -41.11 0.71
CA ASP A 2 4.47 -41.68 -0.20
C ASP A 2 3.63 -40.55 -0.82
N PHE A 3 3.13 -40.75 -2.03
CA PHE A 3 2.31 -39.75 -2.72
C PHE A 3 1.02 -39.44 -1.94
N ALA A 4 0.46 -40.45 -1.27
CA ALA A 4 -0.71 -40.30 -0.41
C ALA A 4 -0.45 -39.30 0.73
N GLU A 5 0.68 -39.42 1.43
CA GLU A 5 1.06 -38.51 2.52
C GLU A 5 1.26 -37.08 2.02
N PHE A 6 1.88 -36.93 0.85
CA PHE A 6 2.07 -35.61 0.23
C PHE A 6 0.72 -34.96 -0.12
N ALA A 7 -0.21 -35.71 -0.70
CA ALA A 7 -1.53 -35.20 -1.09
C ALA A 7 -2.33 -34.71 0.13
N GLU A 8 -2.30 -35.46 1.24
CA GLU A 8 -2.96 -35.04 2.48
C GLU A 8 -2.33 -33.78 3.07
N GLN A 9 -1.00 -33.70 3.13
CA GLN A 9 -0.30 -32.51 3.62
C GLN A 9 -0.58 -31.30 2.73
N TYR A 10 -0.59 -31.49 1.41
CA TYR A 10 -0.93 -30.43 0.46
C TYR A 10 -2.35 -29.91 0.70
N ARG A 11 -3.33 -30.81 0.84
CA ARG A 11 -4.73 -30.46 1.12
C ARG A 11 -4.88 -29.68 2.42
N ARG A 12 -4.25 -30.14 3.51
CA ARG A 12 -4.30 -29.42 4.80
C ARG A 12 -3.69 -28.01 4.71
N ARG A 13 -2.60 -27.87 3.96
CA ARG A 13 -1.95 -26.55 3.74
C ARG A 13 -2.80 -25.62 2.89
N THR A 14 -3.44 -26.13 1.84
CA THR A 14 -4.33 -25.31 1.00
C THR A 14 -5.57 -24.88 1.77
N GLU A 15 -6.20 -25.77 2.54
CA GLU A 15 -7.33 -25.44 3.41
C GLU A 15 -6.97 -24.31 4.40
N LYS A 16 -5.83 -24.44 5.10
CA LYS A 16 -5.35 -23.38 5.99
C LYS A 16 -5.14 -22.04 5.27
N ARG A 17 -4.45 -22.06 4.12
CA ARG A 17 -4.18 -20.85 3.34
C ARG A 17 -5.47 -20.18 2.84
N MET A 18 -6.48 -20.95 2.47
CA MET A 18 -7.78 -20.42 2.07
C MET A 18 -8.47 -19.69 3.22
N LEU A 19 -8.46 -20.26 4.43
CA LEU A 19 -9.00 -19.62 5.62
C LEU A 19 -8.26 -18.32 5.97
N ASP A 20 -6.93 -18.35 5.93
CA ASP A 20 -6.10 -17.16 6.19
C ASP A 20 -6.37 -16.06 5.13
N PHE A 21 -6.56 -16.46 3.88
CA PHE A 21 -6.86 -15.55 2.78
C PHE A 21 -8.25 -14.89 2.94
N GLU A 22 -9.27 -15.66 3.33
CA GLU A 22 -10.60 -15.12 3.62
C GLU A 22 -10.57 -14.12 4.77
N ALA A 23 -9.83 -14.42 5.84
CA ALA A 23 -9.64 -13.49 6.96
C ALA A 23 -8.97 -12.19 6.50
N MET A 24 -7.89 -12.30 5.73
CA MET A 24 -7.18 -11.15 5.17
C MET A 24 -8.07 -10.29 4.27
N LEU A 25 -8.92 -10.91 3.44
CA LEU A 25 -9.87 -10.18 2.59
C LEU A 25 -10.89 -9.39 3.41
N ARG A 26 -11.45 -9.99 4.46
CA ARG A 26 -12.40 -9.30 5.35
C ARG A 26 -11.76 -8.09 6.03
N ASP A 27 -10.52 -8.21 6.49
CA ASP A 27 -9.80 -7.10 7.10
C ASP A 27 -9.45 -6.01 6.08
N ASN A 28 -9.12 -6.38 4.84
CA ASN A 28 -8.90 -5.42 3.78
C ASN A 28 -10.17 -4.63 3.46
N GLN A 29 -11.31 -5.30 3.34
CA GLN A 29 -12.61 -4.66 3.11
C GLN A 29 -12.96 -3.68 4.25
N ARG A 30 -12.73 -4.06 5.51
CA ARG A 30 -12.94 -3.18 6.67
C ARG A 30 -12.08 -1.91 6.59
N LYS A 31 -10.78 -2.06 6.27
CA LYS A 31 -9.87 -0.93 6.10
C LYS A 31 -10.31 -0.03 4.96
N MET A 32 -10.71 -0.60 3.83
CA MET A 32 -11.22 0.14 2.67
C MET A 32 -12.50 0.91 3.01
N ALA A 33 -13.43 0.29 3.74
CA ALA A 33 -14.64 0.97 4.19
C ALA A 33 -14.33 2.15 5.14
N GLN A 34 -13.36 1.98 6.04
CA GLN A 34 -12.91 3.07 6.90
C GLN A 34 -12.25 4.20 6.10
N THR A 35 -11.34 3.88 5.18
CA THR A 35 -10.68 4.91 4.35
C THR A 35 -11.69 5.65 3.47
N ALA A 36 -12.67 4.95 2.90
CA ALA A 36 -13.75 5.56 2.14
C ALA A 36 -14.59 6.51 2.99
N LYS A 37 -14.91 6.14 4.24
CA LYS A 37 -15.61 7.03 5.20
C LYS A 37 -14.82 8.30 5.48
N TYR A 38 -13.52 8.18 5.78
CA TYR A 38 -12.68 9.35 6.04
C TYR A 38 -12.55 10.25 4.80
N HIS A 39 -12.42 9.66 3.61
CA HIS A 39 -12.38 10.40 2.37
C HIS A 39 -13.68 11.16 2.10
N ALA A 40 -14.84 10.52 2.31
CA ALA A 40 -16.13 11.16 2.18
C ALA A 40 -16.32 12.30 3.20
N MET A 41 -15.90 12.11 4.45
CA MET A 41 -15.93 13.16 5.48
C MET A 41 -15.03 14.35 5.15
N ALA A 42 -13.86 14.10 4.55
CA ALA A 42 -12.96 15.15 4.10
C ALA A 42 -13.56 15.95 2.93
N GLN A 43 -14.17 15.28 1.96
CA GLN A 43 -14.86 15.95 0.85
C GLN A 43 -16.08 16.76 1.31
N ALA A 44 -16.80 16.29 2.33
CA ALA A 44 -17.95 17.02 2.89
C ALA A 44 -17.55 18.30 3.63
N ASN A 45 -16.30 18.45 4.06
CA ASN A 45 -15.80 19.63 4.78
C ASN A 45 -14.56 20.22 4.08
N PRO A 46 -14.74 20.90 2.93
CA PRO A 46 -13.63 21.42 2.14
C PRO A 46 -12.84 22.52 2.86
N ASP A 47 -13.49 23.27 3.76
CA ASP A 47 -12.89 24.41 4.47
C ASP A 47 -12.11 24.00 5.73
N LYS A 48 -11.99 22.69 6.02
CA LYS A 48 -11.27 22.24 7.21
C LYS A 48 -9.77 22.54 7.03
N PRO A 49 -9.17 23.40 7.87
CA PRO A 49 -7.75 23.71 7.74
C PRO A 49 -6.93 22.44 7.95
N PRO A 50 -5.84 22.24 7.18
CA PRO A 50 -4.99 21.08 7.33
C PRO A 50 -4.48 20.99 8.77
N LEU A 51 -4.56 19.80 9.37
CA LEU A 51 -4.04 19.54 10.71
C LEU A 51 -2.56 19.92 10.77
N VAL A 52 -2.25 20.98 11.52
CA VAL A 52 -0.88 21.39 11.80
C VAL A 52 -0.33 20.43 12.84
N VAL A 53 0.40 19.41 12.40
CA VAL A 53 1.11 18.50 13.31
C VAL A 53 2.27 19.29 13.93
N PRO A 54 2.33 19.46 15.26
CA PRO A 54 3.41 20.17 15.91
C PRO A 54 4.72 19.46 15.62
N ARG A 55 5.60 20.22 14.96
CA ARG A 55 6.94 19.80 14.58
C ARG A 55 7.84 20.00 15.79
N GLY A 56 8.17 18.93 16.51
CA GLY A 56 9.19 18.99 17.56
C GLY A 56 10.53 19.47 16.99
N GLU A 57 11.44 19.93 17.86
CA GLU A 57 12.73 20.52 17.46
C GLU A 57 13.60 19.62 16.56
N TYR A 58 13.35 18.30 16.57
CA TYR A 58 14.00 17.30 15.71
C TYR A 58 13.26 16.97 14.40
N SER A 59 12.21 17.72 14.04
CA SER A 59 11.54 17.50 12.76
C SER A 59 12.11 18.41 11.67
N TYR A 60 12.67 17.78 10.63
CA TYR A 60 13.25 18.51 9.51
C TYR A 60 12.19 19.41 8.83
N PRO A 61 12.51 20.69 8.54
CA PRO A 61 11.61 21.58 7.84
C PRO A 61 11.39 21.09 6.40
N LEU A 62 10.30 20.37 6.17
CA LEU A 62 9.78 19.93 4.87
C LEU A 62 9.32 21.08 3.95
N ARG A 63 9.88 22.29 4.07
CA ARG A 63 9.51 23.42 3.20
C ARG A 63 10.53 23.72 2.11
N ASN A 64 11.79 23.24 2.23
CA ASN A 64 12.85 23.54 1.26
C ASN A 64 13.71 22.32 0.87
N SER A 65 13.21 21.09 0.96
CA SER A 65 13.95 19.97 0.39
C SER A 65 13.90 20.07 -1.14
N LYS A 66 15.03 20.39 -1.77
CA LYS A 66 15.26 20.34 -3.22
C LYS A 66 14.99 18.96 -3.86
N LEU A 67 14.57 17.98 -3.05
CA LEU A 67 14.15 16.64 -3.42
C LEU A 67 12.70 16.56 -3.93
N LEU A 68 11.89 17.61 -3.71
CA LEU A 68 10.48 17.69 -4.12
C LEU A 68 10.19 18.77 -5.17
N GLN A 69 11.20 19.55 -5.59
CA GLN A 69 11.05 20.46 -6.73
C GLN A 69 11.01 19.63 -8.02
N PRO A 70 10.01 19.81 -8.90
CA PRO A 70 10.12 19.28 -10.26
C PRO A 70 11.35 19.92 -10.91
N PRO A 71 12.17 19.16 -11.68
CA PRO A 71 13.39 19.72 -12.26
C PRO A 71 13.06 20.88 -13.20
N GLU A 72 13.65 22.05 -12.95
CA GLU A 72 13.51 23.27 -13.77
C GLU A 72 14.05 23.10 -15.20
N ASP A 73 14.76 22.01 -15.49
CA ASP A 73 15.34 21.73 -16.81
C ASP A 73 14.63 20.57 -17.54
N GLY A 74 13.35 20.72 -17.89
CA GLY A 74 12.64 19.88 -18.88
C GLY A 74 12.63 18.35 -18.64
N LYS A 75 13.17 17.88 -17.52
CA LYS A 75 13.30 16.48 -17.17
C LYS A 75 12.17 16.14 -16.22
N LYS A 76 11.22 15.35 -16.70
CA LYS A 76 10.04 14.91 -15.96
C LYS A 76 10.46 14.35 -14.59
N PRO A 77 9.79 14.72 -13.48
CA PRO A 77 10.10 14.15 -12.18
C PRO A 77 9.97 12.64 -12.26
N ILE A 78 10.97 11.92 -11.74
CA ILE A 78 10.96 10.46 -11.71
C ILE A 78 9.80 10.04 -10.82
N ARG A 79 8.68 9.68 -11.44
CA ARG A 79 7.57 9.01 -10.77
C ARG A 79 8.12 7.69 -10.26
N ALA A 80 8.47 7.63 -8.98
CA ALA A 80 8.81 6.39 -8.29
C ALA A 80 7.53 5.54 -8.21
N VAL A 81 7.16 4.93 -9.35
CA VAL A 81 6.24 3.80 -9.35
C VAL A 81 6.98 2.72 -8.61
N LEU A 82 6.49 2.35 -7.43
CA LEU A 82 6.89 1.14 -6.74
C LEU A 82 6.58 -0.02 -7.69
N ARG A 83 7.49 -0.31 -8.61
CA ARG A 83 7.41 -1.49 -9.46
C ARG A 83 7.60 -2.65 -8.49
N ARG A 84 6.50 -3.34 -8.18
CA ARG A 84 6.59 -4.72 -7.72
C ARG A 84 7.28 -5.48 -8.85
N GLU A 85 8.59 -5.62 -8.78
CA GLU A 85 9.28 -6.58 -9.61
C GLU A 85 8.78 -7.97 -9.21
N PRO A 86 8.20 -8.74 -10.14
CA PRO A 86 7.94 -10.14 -9.88
C PRO A 86 9.31 -10.86 -9.81
N PRO A 87 9.46 -11.90 -8.98
CA PRO A 87 10.74 -12.60 -8.76
C PRO A 87 11.30 -13.32 -10.00
N ASN A 88 10.69 -13.19 -11.17
CA ASN A 88 11.22 -13.69 -12.45
C ASN A 88 10.81 -12.72 -13.57
N GLY A 89 11.78 -11.93 -14.05
CA GLY A 89 11.60 -10.77 -14.92
C GLY A 89 11.12 -11.04 -16.35
N ARG A 90 9.90 -11.56 -16.54
CA ARG A 90 9.22 -11.57 -17.83
C ARG A 90 7.98 -10.68 -17.80
N ARG A 91 7.96 -9.67 -18.66
CA ARG A 91 6.77 -8.85 -18.93
C ARG A 91 5.91 -9.56 -19.98
N PRO A 92 4.57 -9.62 -19.85
CA PRO A 92 3.71 -9.99 -20.97
C PRO A 92 3.75 -8.87 -22.03
N ARG A 93 3.70 -9.28 -23.31
CA ARG A 93 3.61 -8.40 -24.47
C ARG A 93 2.23 -7.77 -24.58
#